data_AF-A0A2D9CAD1-F1
#
_entry.id   AF-A0A2D9CAD1-F1
#
_cell.length_a   1.000
_cell.length_b   1.000
_cell.length_c   1.000
_cell.angle_alpha   90.00
_cell.angle_beta   90.00
_cell.angle_gamma   90.00
#
_symmetry.space_group_name_H-M   'P 1'
#
loop_
_entity.id
_entity.type
_entity.pdbx_description
1 polymer ?
#
loop_
_entity_poly.entity_id
_entity_poly.type
_entity_poly.pdbx_seq_one_letter_code
_entity_poly.pdbx_strand_id
1 'polypeptide(L)'
;MNKHQKTKLEAILESLPKDERDRLYDQARKQRSDAQKRRGAKARETYDGERVGRGKRRPDPLHDWVLRLVDKEYAHKRVDEGQGQQELTQGLVVGLTRRRATVLLDGQTEPMLARLSADMAGRQQSAIAVGDRVSITELDLPGEEEQHEVVNVLPRTSKLARPDAHNPQQERVVAANVDVVVIVVSVASPPLHPRLIDRYLVAVEWGGCDAIIAVNKADLVDADELEATLKKLDPYRDAGIPIAVCAAAPGDDSSSRVDELRTLLAGKTCAFVGHSGVGKSSLANALDAQLGIETGAVRGLDQRGRHTTTASAMHFIDNPDQFGGGQIRVIDTPGVRFFGLADVSPDELRWLFPEFEPFVHSCKFNDCSHEHEPGCAVKEAVERGEISSARYDTYLRLLEELRTGGKPKDVSERIRPKLEDLDL
;
A
#
# COMPACT_ATOMS: atom_id res chain seq x y z
N MET A 1 -18.43 7.53 22.18
CA MET A 1 -18.39 6.23 22.89
C MET A 1 -19.73 5.99 23.54
N ASN A 2 -20.26 4.78 23.47
CA ASN A 2 -21.45 4.38 24.22
C ASN A 2 -21.07 4.04 25.68
N LYS A 3 -22.06 3.89 26.58
CA LYS A 3 -21.83 3.64 28.01
C LYS A 3 -21.02 2.37 28.27
N HIS A 4 -21.29 1.30 27.51
CA HIS A 4 -20.62 0.01 27.65
C HIS A 4 -19.13 0.06 27.25
N GLN A 5 -18.80 0.77 26.17
CA GLN A 5 -17.41 1.03 25.75
C GLN A 5 -16.64 1.82 26.81
N LYS A 6 -17.29 2.80 27.44
CA LYS A 6 -16.67 3.63 28.47
C LYS A 6 -16.24 2.79 29.68
N THR A 7 -17.14 1.95 30.19
CA THR A 7 -16.87 1.08 31.34
C THR A 7 -15.73 0.09 31.07
N LYS A 8 -15.64 -0.47 29.86
CA LYS A 8 -14.52 -1.35 29.48
C LYS A 8 -13.17 -0.64 29.45
N LEU A 9 -13.13 0.57 28.91
CA LEU A 9 -11.91 1.37 28.83
C LEU A 9 -11.49 1.91 30.21
N GLU A 10 -12.45 2.18 31.09
CA GLU A 10 -12.21 2.55 32.49
C GLU A 10 -11.54 1.39 33.24
N ALA A 11 -12.02 0.15 33.06
CA ALA A 11 -11.40 -1.04 33.67
C ALA A 11 -9.95 -1.27 33.19
N ILE A 12 -9.69 -1.08 31.88
CA ILE A 12 -8.32 -1.15 31.34
C ILE A 12 -7.45 -0.02 31.90
N LEU A 13 -7.97 1.21 31.98
CA LEU A 13 -7.21 2.32 32.54
C LEU A 13 -6.91 2.09 34.03
N GLU A 14 -7.81 1.50 34.80
CA GLU A 14 -7.62 1.21 36.21
C GLU A 14 -6.59 0.10 36.48
N SER A 15 -6.43 -0.85 35.56
CA SER A 15 -5.46 -1.94 35.67
C SER A 15 -4.02 -1.56 35.29
N LEU A 16 -3.81 -0.37 34.71
CA LEU A 16 -2.47 0.10 34.34
C LEU A 16 -1.63 0.58 35.55
N PRO A 17 -0.31 0.37 35.50
CA PRO A 17 0.64 0.98 36.44
C PRO A 17 0.47 2.50 36.53
N LYS A 18 0.78 3.07 37.70
CA LYS A 18 0.52 4.50 37.99
C LYS A 18 1.25 5.43 37.03
N ASP A 19 2.51 5.15 36.73
CA ASP A 19 3.36 5.88 35.79
C ASP A 19 2.79 5.89 34.37
N GLU A 20 2.20 4.78 33.93
CA GLU A 20 1.60 4.66 32.60
C GLU A 20 0.27 5.40 32.51
N ARG A 21 -0.54 5.35 33.59
CA ARG A 21 -1.73 6.21 33.71
C ARG A 21 -1.34 7.68 33.67
N ASP A 22 -0.34 8.10 34.44
CA ASP A 22 0.11 9.50 34.51
C ASP A 22 0.56 9.99 33.12
N ARG A 23 1.31 9.17 32.36
CA ARG A 23 1.69 9.44 30.97
C ARG A 23 0.48 9.67 30.05
N LEU A 24 -0.54 8.81 30.13
CA LEU A 24 -1.76 8.94 29.32
C LEU A 24 -2.54 10.22 29.66
N TYR A 25 -2.60 10.59 30.93
CA TYR A 25 -3.23 11.84 31.37
C TYR A 25 -2.47 13.07 30.84
N ASP A 26 -1.15 13.06 30.81
CA ASP A 26 -0.34 14.16 30.28
C ASP A 26 -0.45 14.27 28.74
N GLN A 27 -0.45 13.14 28.03
CA GLN A 27 -0.69 13.11 26.59
C GLN A 27 -2.08 13.62 26.23
N ALA A 28 -3.11 13.23 27.01
CA ALA A 28 -4.47 13.74 26.84
C ALA A 28 -4.58 15.25 27.12
N ARG A 29 -3.85 15.79 28.11
CA ARG A 29 -3.80 17.23 28.38
C ARG A 29 -3.24 18.00 27.19
N LYS A 30 -2.14 17.53 26.61
CA LYS A 30 -1.50 18.14 25.44
C LYS A 30 -2.45 18.15 24.23
N GLN A 31 -3.02 17.00 23.88
CA GLN A 31 -3.94 16.88 22.74
C GLN A 31 -5.21 17.72 22.92
N ARG A 32 -5.77 17.76 24.14
CA ARG A 32 -6.94 18.59 24.46
C ARG A 32 -6.63 20.08 24.35
N SER A 33 -5.46 20.52 24.83
CA SER A 33 -4.99 21.91 24.70
C SER A 33 -4.85 22.30 23.22
N ASP A 34 -4.23 21.46 22.40
CA ASP A 34 -4.03 21.73 20.97
C ASP A 34 -5.36 21.77 20.21
N ALA A 35 -6.29 20.89 20.53
CA ALA A 35 -7.65 20.92 19.99
C ALA A 35 -8.44 22.18 20.40
N GLN A 36 -8.24 22.67 21.63
CA GLN A 36 -8.85 23.93 22.10
C GLN A 36 -8.23 25.15 21.41
N LYS A 37 -6.91 25.18 21.19
CA LYS A 37 -6.23 26.23 20.42
C LYS A 37 -6.71 26.28 18.97
N ARG A 38 -6.83 25.14 18.30
CA ARG A 38 -7.38 25.04 16.93
C ARG A 38 -8.83 25.53 16.83
N ARG A 39 -9.67 25.25 17.85
CA ARG A 39 -11.04 25.77 17.93
C ARG A 39 -11.10 27.27 18.22
N GLY A 40 -10.18 27.79 19.04
CA GLY A 40 -10.05 29.22 19.31
C GLY A 40 -9.57 30.03 18.10
N ALA A 41 -8.65 29.47 17.31
CA ALA A 41 -8.18 30.06 16.04
C ALA A 41 -9.33 30.16 15.01
N LYS A 42 -10.08 29.07 14.81
CA LYS A 42 -11.29 29.07 13.95
C LYS A 42 -12.39 30.03 14.40
N ALA A 43 -12.50 30.32 15.70
CA ALA A 43 -13.47 31.28 16.23
C ALA A 43 -13.01 32.75 16.09
N ARG A 44 -11.71 32.99 15.92
CA ARG A 44 -11.13 34.33 15.66
C ARG A 44 -11.15 34.70 14.18
N GLU A 45 -11.05 33.73 13.26
CA GLU A 45 -11.23 33.95 11.82
C GLU A 45 -12.67 34.33 11.42
N THR A 46 -13.67 34.01 12.26
CA THR A 46 -15.09 34.32 12.00
C THR A 46 -15.54 35.70 12.50
N TYR A 47 -14.66 36.70 12.52
CA TYR A 47 -15.01 38.07 12.92
C TYR A 47 -15.40 39.00 11.76
N ASP A 48 -15.79 38.46 10.59
CA ASP A 48 -16.19 39.25 9.41
C ASP A 48 -17.38 38.68 8.61
N GLY A 49 -18.31 37.96 9.25
CA GLY A 49 -19.57 37.61 8.56
C GLY A 49 -20.40 36.54 9.25
N GLU A 50 -21.60 36.94 9.68
CA GLU A 50 -22.80 36.15 10.00
C GLU A 50 -22.68 34.90 10.89
N ARG A 51 -23.18 35.04 12.13
CA ARG A 51 -23.29 33.95 13.11
C ARG A 51 -24.41 32.98 12.74
N VAL A 52 -24.05 31.74 12.39
CA VAL A 52 -24.96 30.59 12.52
C VAL A 52 -24.68 29.91 13.87
N GLY A 53 -25.60 30.09 14.81
CA GLY A 53 -25.53 29.52 16.16
C GLY A 53 -25.60 27.99 16.15
N ARG A 54 -24.45 27.31 16.06
CA ARG A 54 -24.33 25.92 16.51
C ARG A 54 -24.04 25.90 18.00
N GLY A 55 -24.95 25.31 18.79
CA GLY A 55 -24.84 25.21 20.23
C GLY A 55 -23.43 24.78 20.66
N LYS A 56 -22.85 25.51 21.63
CA LYS A 56 -21.53 25.24 22.20
C LYS A 56 -21.52 23.83 22.82
N ARG A 57 -21.19 22.79 22.04
CA ARG A 57 -20.88 21.46 22.57
C ARG A 57 -19.73 21.66 23.55
N ARG A 58 -19.99 21.42 24.83
CA ARG A 58 -18.97 21.47 25.89
C ARG A 58 -17.79 20.59 25.43
N PRO A 59 -16.54 21.05 25.56
CA PRO A 59 -15.39 20.22 25.25
C PRO A 59 -15.48 18.93 26.06
N ASP A 60 -15.21 17.80 25.42
CA ASP A 60 -15.21 16.50 26.09
C ASP A 60 -14.29 16.57 27.34
N PRO A 61 -14.69 16.00 28.49
CA PRO A 61 -13.87 15.96 29.70
C PRO A 61 -12.49 15.35 29.42
N LEU A 62 -11.45 15.76 30.17
CA LEU A 62 -10.10 15.20 30.01
C LEU A 62 -10.09 13.67 30.08
N HIS A 63 -10.91 13.10 30.94
CA HIS A 63 -11.03 11.66 31.09
C HIS A 63 -11.50 10.96 29.80
N ASP A 64 -12.40 11.55 29.02
CA ASP A 64 -12.83 10.98 27.74
C ASP A 64 -11.71 11.01 26.68
N TRP A 65 -10.78 11.97 26.77
CA TRP A 65 -9.57 11.98 25.94
C TRP A 65 -8.62 10.85 26.34
N VAL A 66 -8.45 10.61 27.64
CA VAL A 66 -7.65 9.49 28.15
C VAL A 66 -8.24 8.17 27.68
N LEU A 67 -9.55 7.96 27.78
CA LEU A 67 -10.17 6.71 27.32
C LEU A 67 -10.00 6.46 25.82
N ARG A 68 -9.94 7.51 24.98
CA ARG A 68 -9.61 7.37 23.55
C ARG A 68 -8.15 6.98 23.31
N LEU A 69 -7.23 7.47 24.13
CA LEU A 69 -5.83 7.03 24.08
C LEU A 69 -5.71 5.59 24.54
N VAL A 70 -6.42 5.21 25.60
CA VAL A 70 -6.49 3.81 26.07
C VAL A 70 -7.06 2.91 24.97
N ASP A 71 -8.13 3.34 24.30
CA ASP A 71 -8.72 2.59 23.19
C ASP A 71 -7.77 2.45 22.00
N LYS A 72 -6.90 3.43 21.77
CA LYS A 72 -5.90 3.41 20.70
C LYS A 72 -4.69 2.54 21.04
N GLU A 73 -4.20 2.63 22.28
CA GLU A 73 -2.93 2.01 22.71
C GLU A 73 -3.13 0.61 23.30
N TYR A 74 -4.29 0.32 23.88
CA TYR A 74 -4.61 -0.94 24.56
C TYR A 74 -5.84 -1.64 23.98
N ALA A 75 -6.21 -1.34 22.72
CA ALA A 75 -7.26 -2.05 21.98
C ALA A 75 -7.11 -3.58 22.04
N HIS A 76 -5.86 -4.06 22.14
CA HIS A 76 -5.49 -5.47 22.16
C HIS A 76 -5.63 -6.14 23.53
N LYS A 77 -5.72 -5.38 24.64
CA LYS A 77 -5.97 -5.92 25.99
C LYS A 77 -7.47 -6.18 26.27
N ARG A 78 -8.30 -6.22 25.23
CA ARG A 78 -9.77 -6.38 25.31
C ARG A 78 -10.24 -7.77 25.78
N VAL A 79 -9.33 -8.66 26.15
CA VAL A 79 -9.66 -9.99 26.66
C VAL A 79 -9.01 -10.13 28.02
N ASP A 80 -9.74 -9.74 29.07
CA ASP A 80 -9.56 -10.38 30.36
C ASP A 80 -10.79 -10.15 31.26
N GLU A 81 -11.89 -10.84 30.95
CA GLU A 81 -12.82 -11.29 31.99
C GLU A 81 -13.41 -12.65 31.55
N GLY A 82 -12.77 -13.72 32.04
CA GLY A 82 -13.46 -14.97 32.36
C GLY A 82 -13.76 -15.94 31.22
N GLN A 83 -12.73 -16.59 30.67
CA GLN A 83 -12.70 -17.99 30.23
C GLN A 83 -11.24 -18.34 29.88
N GLY A 84 -10.83 -19.58 30.12
CA GLY A 84 -9.42 -20.00 30.27
C GLY A 84 -8.45 -19.44 29.22
N GLN A 85 -7.20 -19.20 29.65
CA GLN A 85 -6.08 -18.88 28.77
C GLN A 85 -5.96 -19.96 27.69
N GLN A 86 -6.63 -19.74 26.56
CA GLN A 86 -6.32 -20.47 25.34
C GLN A 86 -5.00 -19.89 24.82
N GLU A 87 -4.01 -20.75 24.64
CA GLU A 87 -2.74 -20.36 24.04
C GLU A 87 -3.02 -19.85 22.62
N LEU A 88 -2.65 -18.59 22.37
CA LEU A 88 -2.79 -17.98 21.04
C LEU A 88 -1.54 -18.27 20.24
N THR A 89 -1.68 -19.05 19.18
CA THR A 89 -0.60 -19.31 18.23
C THR A 89 -0.60 -18.26 17.13
N GLN A 90 0.58 -17.85 16.66
CA GLN A 90 0.70 -16.91 15.55
C GLN A 90 0.84 -17.64 14.21
N GLY A 91 0.38 -17.00 13.15
CA GLY A 91 0.52 -17.53 11.80
C GLY A 91 0.41 -16.46 10.72
N LEU A 92 0.66 -16.88 9.49
CA LEU A 92 0.61 -16.07 8.28
C LEU A 92 -0.58 -16.49 7.42
N VAL A 93 -1.44 -15.56 7.05
CA VAL A 93 -2.54 -15.80 6.13
C VAL A 93 -1.99 -16.00 4.72
N VAL A 94 -2.07 -17.23 4.20
CA VAL A 94 -1.57 -17.60 2.87
C VAL A 94 -2.69 -17.73 1.84
N GLY A 95 -3.95 -17.76 2.27
CA GLY A 95 -5.10 -17.80 1.37
C GLY A 95 -6.36 -17.30 2.03
N LEU A 96 -7.28 -16.75 1.23
CA LEU A 96 -8.56 -16.26 1.73
C LEU A 96 -9.72 -16.72 0.86
N THR A 97 -10.74 -17.25 1.52
CA THR A 97 -12.06 -17.55 0.94
C THR A 97 -13.14 -16.80 1.70
N ARG A 98 -14.41 -16.88 1.27
CA ARG A 98 -15.51 -16.06 1.80
C ARG A 98 -15.86 -16.23 3.28
N ARG A 99 -15.39 -17.28 3.94
CA ARG A 99 -15.63 -17.56 5.38
C ARG A 99 -14.43 -18.18 6.11
N ARG A 100 -13.39 -18.56 5.36
CA ARG A 100 -12.23 -19.28 5.88
C ARG A 100 -10.96 -18.57 5.43
N ALA A 101 -9.94 -18.61 6.27
CA ALA A 101 -8.57 -18.33 5.90
C ALA A 101 -7.79 -19.64 5.83
N THR A 102 -6.80 -19.66 4.95
CA THR A 102 -5.74 -20.65 4.97
C THR A 102 -4.55 -19.98 5.65
N VAL A 103 -4.05 -20.56 6.75
CA VAL A 103 -3.02 -19.97 7.59
C VAL A 103 -1.86 -20.93 7.78
N LEU A 104 -0.64 -20.45 7.59
CA LEU A 104 0.59 -21.15 7.93
C LEU A 104 1.01 -20.74 9.34
N LEU A 105 0.92 -21.66 10.31
CA LEU A 105 1.34 -21.39 11.68
C LEU A 105 2.86 -21.27 11.77
N ASP A 106 3.35 -20.45 12.70
CA ASP A 106 4.78 -20.31 12.93
C ASP A 106 5.39 -21.66 13.37
N GLY A 107 6.47 -22.06 12.69
CA GLY A 107 7.15 -23.34 12.93
C GLY A 107 6.54 -24.55 12.21
N GLN A 108 5.43 -24.38 11.48
CA GLN A 108 4.84 -25.40 10.63
C GLN A 108 5.22 -25.19 9.17
N THR A 109 5.23 -26.28 8.38
CA THR A 109 5.49 -26.25 6.93
C THR A 109 4.21 -26.30 6.10
N GLU A 110 3.17 -26.93 6.64
CA GLU A 110 1.89 -27.09 5.94
C GLU A 110 0.86 -26.09 6.44
N PRO A 111 0.15 -25.40 5.53
CA PRO A 111 -0.91 -24.50 5.93
C PRO A 111 -2.17 -25.26 6.32
N MET A 112 -2.98 -24.62 7.17
CA MET A 112 -4.23 -25.19 7.68
C MET A 112 -5.42 -24.28 7.43
N LEU A 113 -6.63 -24.85 7.49
CA LEU A 113 -7.86 -24.09 7.41
C LEU A 113 -8.25 -23.54 8.79
N ALA A 114 -8.54 -22.24 8.83
CA ALA A 114 -9.05 -21.55 10.01
C ALA A 114 -10.34 -20.82 9.68
N ARG A 115 -11.29 -20.84 10.61
CA ARG A 115 -12.52 -20.06 10.55
C ARG A 115 -12.20 -18.60 10.81
N LEU A 116 -12.95 -17.72 10.16
CA LEU A 116 -12.98 -16.33 10.58
C LEU A 116 -14.13 -16.10 11.55
N SER A 117 -13.86 -15.33 12.60
CA SER A 117 -14.89 -14.87 13.51
C SER A 117 -15.99 -14.09 12.76
N ALA A 118 -17.21 -14.09 13.29
CA ALA A 118 -18.36 -13.49 12.60
C ALA A 118 -18.16 -12.00 12.25
N ASP A 119 -17.47 -11.23 13.10
CA ASP A 119 -17.14 -9.83 12.82
C ASP A 119 -16.15 -9.69 11.66
N MET A 120 -15.11 -10.54 11.65
CA MET A 120 -14.10 -10.54 10.60
C MET A 120 -14.64 -11.07 9.27
N ALA A 121 -15.50 -12.10 9.31
CA ALA A 121 -16.25 -12.60 8.15
C ALA A 121 -17.15 -11.51 7.53
N GLY A 122 -17.79 -10.68 8.36
CA GLY A 122 -18.62 -9.56 7.92
C GLY A 122 -17.84 -8.40 7.29
N ARG A 123 -16.55 -8.24 7.63
CA ARG A 123 -15.66 -7.16 7.16
C ARG A 123 -14.48 -7.66 6.33
N GLN A 124 -14.55 -8.90 5.85
CA GLN A 124 -13.40 -9.68 5.34
C GLN A 124 -12.46 -8.95 4.39
N GLN A 125 -12.98 -8.02 3.58
CA GLN A 125 -12.23 -7.35 2.53
C GLN A 125 -11.48 -6.09 3.01
N SER A 126 -11.83 -5.58 4.19
CA SER A 126 -11.10 -4.50 4.87
C SER A 126 -10.38 -5.00 6.14
N ALA A 127 -10.86 -6.08 6.75
CA ALA A 127 -10.36 -6.58 8.04
C ALA A 127 -9.20 -7.58 7.93
N ILE A 128 -9.11 -8.38 6.85
CA ILE A 128 -8.05 -9.40 6.68
C ILE A 128 -7.64 -9.52 5.21
N ALA A 129 -6.36 -9.73 4.95
CA ALA A 129 -5.78 -9.89 3.61
C ALA A 129 -4.73 -11.01 3.61
N VAL A 130 -4.40 -11.51 2.43
CA VAL A 130 -3.25 -12.43 2.29
C VAL A 130 -1.98 -11.67 2.66
N GLY A 131 -1.11 -12.34 3.42
CA GLY A 131 0.09 -11.76 4.01
C GLY A 131 -0.13 -11.19 5.42
N ASP A 132 -1.37 -11.11 5.93
CA ASP A 132 -1.61 -10.72 7.32
C ASP A 132 -0.99 -11.72 8.30
N ARG A 133 -0.36 -11.19 9.34
CA ARG A 133 0.00 -11.94 10.54
C ARG A 133 -1.22 -12.01 11.45
N VAL A 134 -1.54 -13.18 11.98
CA VAL A 134 -2.75 -13.38 12.78
C VAL A 134 -2.47 -14.16 14.06
N SER A 135 -3.32 -13.97 15.06
CA SER A 135 -3.42 -14.84 16.23
C SER A 135 -4.58 -15.80 16.07
N ILE A 136 -4.33 -17.08 16.32
CA ILE A 136 -5.26 -18.19 16.19
C ILE A 136 -5.47 -18.84 17.55
N THR A 137 -6.70 -19.28 17.79
CA THR A 137 -7.04 -20.17 18.91
C THR A 137 -7.52 -21.51 18.38
N GLU A 138 -7.28 -22.56 19.15
CA GLU A 138 -7.85 -23.88 18.91
C GLU A 138 -9.30 -23.93 19.44
N LEU A 139 -10.16 -24.55 18.65
CA LEU A 139 -11.54 -24.83 18.98
C LEU A 139 -11.67 -26.32 19.30
N ASP A 140 -12.17 -26.63 20.50
CA ASP A 140 -12.56 -27.99 20.86
C ASP A 140 -13.92 -28.33 20.24
N LEU A 141 -13.91 -28.64 18.94
CA LEU A 141 -15.08 -29.03 18.15
C LEU A 141 -14.90 -30.48 17.65
N PRO A 142 -15.33 -31.48 18.44
CA PRO A 142 -15.17 -32.89 18.08
C PRO A 142 -15.86 -33.22 16.75
N GLY A 143 -15.09 -33.72 15.78
CA GLY A 143 -15.61 -34.18 14.48
C GLY A 143 -15.72 -33.10 13.39
N GLU A 144 -15.31 -31.86 13.64
CA GLU A 144 -15.14 -30.84 12.60
C GLU A 144 -13.68 -30.76 12.15
N GLU A 145 -13.45 -30.55 10.85
CA GLU A 145 -12.11 -30.27 10.29
C GLU A 145 -11.59 -28.88 10.71
N GLU A 146 -12.50 -27.97 11.07
CA GLU A 146 -12.22 -26.57 11.38
C GLU A 146 -11.97 -26.34 12.87
N GLN A 147 -10.87 -26.88 13.38
CA GLN A 147 -10.51 -26.77 14.81
C GLN A 147 -9.80 -25.46 15.17
N HIS A 148 -9.80 -24.46 14.29
CA HIS A 148 -9.01 -23.24 14.46
C HIS A 148 -9.83 -22.01 14.11
N GLU A 149 -9.71 -20.96 14.91
CA GLU A 149 -10.35 -19.66 14.66
C GLU A 149 -9.32 -18.53 14.67
N VAL A 150 -9.38 -17.68 13.64
CA VAL A 150 -8.62 -16.43 13.59
C VAL A 150 -9.27 -15.42 14.53
N VAL A 151 -8.57 -15.11 15.61
CA VAL A 151 -9.05 -14.21 16.66
C VAL A 151 -8.73 -12.76 16.31
N ASN A 152 -7.48 -12.49 15.91
CA ASN A 152 -6.98 -11.13 15.67
C ASN A 152 -6.03 -11.08 14.48
N VAL A 153 -6.01 -9.93 13.80
CA VAL A 153 -4.99 -9.54 12.83
C VAL A 153 -3.97 -8.65 13.54
N LEU A 154 -2.69 -8.99 13.43
CA LEU A 154 -1.58 -8.22 14.00
C LEU A 154 -1.31 -6.95 13.17
N PRO A 155 -0.63 -5.92 13.73
CA PRO A 155 -0.31 -4.71 12.99
C PRO A 155 0.44 -4.98 11.68
N ARG A 156 0.00 -4.33 10.60
CA ARG A 156 0.63 -4.43 9.28
C ARG A 156 1.86 -3.53 9.22
N THR A 157 2.94 -4.03 8.62
CA THR A 157 4.11 -3.21 8.25
C THR A 157 3.85 -2.46 6.95
N SER A 158 3.11 -3.08 6.04
CA SER A 158 2.75 -2.52 4.73
C SER A 158 1.38 -3.01 4.27
N LYS A 159 0.77 -2.30 3.32
CA LYS A 159 -0.51 -2.70 2.71
C LYS A 159 -0.59 -2.30 1.24
N LEU A 160 -1.20 -3.16 0.45
CA LEU A 160 -1.62 -2.85 -0.91
C LEU A 160 -3.14 -2.83 -0.96
N ALA A 161 -3.70 -1.65 -1.26
CA ALA A 161 -5.14 -1.41 -1.21
C ALA A 161 -5.69 -0.82 -2.50
N ARG A 162 -6.99 -1.00 -2.70
CA ARG A 162 -7.74 -0.42 -3.81
C ARG A 162 -9.11 0.08 -3.33
N PRO A 163 -9.75 1.01 -4.04
CA PRO A 163 -11.13 1.36 -3.75
C PRO A 163 -12.06 0.14 -3.82
N ASP A 164 -12.99 0.05 -2.87
CA ASP A 164 -14.04 -0.96 -2.89
C ASP A 164 -15.00 -0.73 -4.05
N ALA A 165 -15.44 -1.82 -4.69
CA ALA A 165 -16.28 -1.75 -5.89
C ALA A 165 -17.70 -1.23 -5.61
N HIS A 166 -18.20 -1.43 -4.39
CA HIS A 166 -19.52 -1.00 -3.95
C HIS A 166 -19.47 0.33 -3.21
N ASN A 167 -18.37 0.62 -2.52
CA ASN A 167 -18.16 1.90 -1.87
C ASN A 167 -16.74 2.45 -2.15
N PRO A 168 -16.57 3.30 -3.18
CA PRO A 168 -15.27 3.88 -3.51
C PRO A 168 -14.63 4.72 -2.40
N GLN A 169 -15.39 5.10 -1.35
CA GLN A 169 -14.86 5.77 -0.16
C GLN A 169 -14.26 4.81 0.88
N GLN A 170 -14.34 3.51 0.65
CA GLN A 170 -13.71 2.50 1.49
C GLN A 170 -12.58 1.82 0.72
N GLU A 171 -11.47 1.59 1.41
CA GLU A 171 -10.40 0.77 0.91
C GLU A 171 -10.69 -0.71 1.14
N ARG A 172 -10.32 -1.50 0.14
CA ARG A 172 -10.20 -2.94 0.21
C ARG A 172 -8.72 -3.30 0.17
N VAL A 173 -8.23 -3.89 1.25
CA VAL A 173 -6.84 -4.38 1.30
C VAL A 173 -6.77 -5.68 0.54
N VAL A 174 -5.85 -5.74 -0.42
CA VAL A 174 -5.67 -6.88 -1.31
C VAL A 174 -4.54 -7.77 -0.78
N ALA A 175 -3.46 -7.15 -0.32
CA ALA A 175 -2.31 -7.81 0.26
C ALA A 175 -1.77 -6.99 1.43
N ALA A 176 -1.18 -7.65 2.41
CA ALA A 176 -0.57 -7.05 3.58
C ALA A 176 0.84 -7.58 3.79
N ASN A 177 1.68 -6.82 4.49
CA ASN A 177 3.07 -7.20 4.81
C ASN A 177 3.85 -7.64 3.55
N VAL A 178 3.64 -6.91 2.46
CA VAL A 178 4.42 -7.02 1.23
C VAL A 178 5.71 -6.24 1.43
N ASP A 179 6.85 -6.90 1.25
CA ASP A 179 8.15 -6.25 1.35
C ASP A 179 8.42 -5.44 0.07
N VAL A 180 8.09 -6.01 -1.10
CA VAL A 180 8.41 -5.42 -2.39
C VAL A 180 7.34 -5.60 -3.46
N VAL A 181 7.05 -4.56 -4.22
CA VAL A 181 6.16 -4.60 -5.37
C VAL A 181 6.97 -4.58 -6.66
N VAL A 182 6.81 -5.61 -7.47
CA VAL A 182 7.45 -5.75 -8.77
C VAL A 182 6.56 -5.10 -9.83
N ILE A 183 6.96 -3.93 -10.30
CA ILE A 183 6.32 -3.19 -11.39
C ILE A 183 6.83 -3.75 -12.72
N VAL A 184 6.03 -4.62 -13.34
CA VAL A 184 6.37 -5.24 -14.61
C VAL A 184 6.03 -4.32 -15.77
N VAL A 185 7.06 -4.00 -16.56
CA VAL A 185 6.95 -3.29 -17.83
C VAL A 185 7.46 -4.20 -18.96
N SER A 186 7.23 -3.82 -20.20
CA SER A 186 7.66 -4.57 -21.38
C SER A 186 8.48 -3.66 -22.28
N VAL A 187 9.55 -4.17 -22.87
CA VAL A 187 10.34 -3.44 -23.89
C VAL A 187 9.63 -3.37 -25.24
N ALA A 188 8.80 -4.38 -25.55
CA ALA A 188 8.11 -4.49 -26.83
C ALA A 188 6.63 -4.08 -26.72
N SER A 189 5.72 -5.05 -26.51
CA SER A 189 4.27 -4.81 -26.49
C SER A 189 3.62 -5.30 -25.19
N PRO A 190 2.89 -4.43 -24.45
CA PRO A 190 2.67 -3.01 -24.71
C PRO A 190 3.94 -2.16 -24.45
N PRO A 191 4.04 -0.96 -25.07
CA PRO A 191 5.19 -0.09 -24.89
C PRO A 191 5.25 0.47 -23.46
N LEU A 192 6.46 0.85 -23.06
CA LEU A 192 6.72 1.47 -21.76
C LEU A 192 5.95 2.78 -21.58
N HIS A 193 5.26 2.92 -20.45
CA HIS A 193 4.47 4.10 -20.14
C HIS A 193 4.96 4.74 -18.84
N PRO A 194 5.93 5.67 -18.87
CA PRO A 194 6.59 6.21 -17.67
C PRO A 194 5.60 6.71 -16.61
N ARG A 195 4.59 7.48 -17.03
CA ARG A 195 3.57 8.01 -16.11
C ARG A 195 2.79 6.94 -15.35
N LEU A 196 2.68 5.73 -15.91
CA LEU A 196 2.01 4.62 -15.22
C LEU A 196 2.95 3.99 -14.18
N ILE A 197 4.25 3.92 -14.48
CA ILE A 197 5.30 3.52 -13.53
C ILE A 197 5.29 4.48 -12.33
N ASP A 198 5.34 5.79 -12.59
CA ASP A 198 5.28 6.82 -11.55
C ASP A 198 4.08 6.64 -10.62
N ARG A 199 2.89 6.38 -11.18
CA ARG A 199 1.68 6.12 -10.39
C ARG A 199 1.80 4.88 -9.51
N TYR A 200 2.39 3.81 -10.02
CA TYR A 200 2.64 2.63 -9.21
C TYR A 200 3.63 2.94 -8.10
N LEU A 201 4.72 3.64 -8.39
CA LEU A 201 5.72 4.02 -7.39
C LEU A 201 5.11 4.82 -6.24
N VAL A 202 4.28 5.83 -6.55
CA VAL A 202 3.58 6.61 -5.52
C VAL A 202 2.68 5.70 -4.67
N ALA A 203 1.94 4.78 -5.29
CA ALA A 203 1.04 3.87 -4.56
C ALA A 203 1.81 2.84 -3.71
N VAL A 204 2.98 2.39 -4.19
CA VAL A 204 3.87 1.45 -3.51
C VAL A 204 4.51 2.10 -2.29
N GLU A 205 5.04 3.32 -2.45
CA GLU A 205 5.59 4.14 -1.38
C GLU A 205 4.54 4.46 -0.32
N TRP A 206 3.33 4.87 -0.74
CA TRP A 206 2.19 5.09 0.17
C TRP A 206 1.79 3.82 0.94
N GLY A 207 1.92 2.66 0.30
CA GLY A 207 1.67 1.36 0.89
C GLY A 207 2.73 0.90 1.88
N GLY A 208 3.86 1.62 2.00
CA GLY A 208 5.00 1.25 2.83
C GLY A 208 5.76 0.04 2.31
N CYS A 209 5.80 -0.14 0.99
CA CYS A 209 6.51 -1.24 0.32
C CYS A 209 7.69 -0.68 -0.50
N ASP A 210 8.72 -1.49 -0.72
CA ASP A 210 9.75 -1.17 -1.70
C ASP A 210 9.25 -1.43 -3.14
N ALA A 211 9.88 -0.80 -4.14
CA ALA A 211 9.57 -1.03 -5.55
C ALA A 211 10.76 -1.65 -6.32
N ILE A 212 10.46 -2.53 -7.27
CA ILE A 212 11.41 -2.98 -8.30
C ILE A 212 10.74 -2.81 -9.66
N ILE A 213 11.46 -2.29 -10.66
CA ILE A 213 10.99 -2.27 -12.04
C ILE A 213 11.53 -3.51 -12.76
N ALA A 214 10.65 -4.43 -13.16
CA ALA A 214 11.03 -5.60 -13.96
C ALA A 214 10.75 -5.31 -15.45
N VAL A 215 11.81 -5.18 -16.24
CA VAL A 215 11.76 -4.89 -17.68
C VAL A 215 11.71 -6.21 -18.44
N ASN A 216 10.50 -6.66 -18.79
CA ASN A 216 10.27 -7.96 -19.40
C ASN A 216 10.34 -7.92 -20.94
N LYS A 217 10.40 -9.11 -21.53
CA LYS A 217 10.43 -9.38 -22.98
C LYS A 217 11.68 -8.87 -23.68
N ALA A 218 12.79 -8.80 -22.96
CA ALA A 218 14.09 -8.38 -23.50
C ALA A 218 14.55 -9.25 -24.68
N ASP A 219 14.01 -10.47 -24.80
CA ASP A 219 14.24 -11.40 -25.90
C ASP A 219 13.57 -11.03 -27.23
N LEU A 220 12.64 -10.07 -27.24
CA LEU A 220 11.89 -9.67 -28.44
C LEU A 220 12.54 -8.50 -29.20
N VAL A 221 13.62 -7.94 -28.68
CA VAL A 221 14.27 -6.74 -29.20
C VAL A 221 15.77 -6.96 -29.32
N ASP A 222 16.45 -6.18 -30.17
CA ASP A 222 17.90 -6.20 -30.24
C ASP A 222 18.55 -5.39 -29.09
N ALA A 223 19.88 -5.42 -29.02
CA ALA A 223 20.64 -4.76 -27.97
C ALA A 223 20.45 -3.22 -27.99
N ASP A 224 20.34 -2.62 -29.17
CA ASP A 224 20.22 -1.17 -29.33
C ASP A 224 18.84 -0.70 -28.86
N GLU A 225 17.77 -1.43 -29.20
CA GLU A 225 16.41 -1.16 -28.75
C GLU A 225 16.24 -1.39 -27.24
N LEU A 226 16.86 -2.44 -26.70
CA LEU A 226 16.92 -2.67 -25.26
C LEU A 226 17.62 -1.52 -24.53
N GLU A 227 18.79 -1.11 -24.99
CA GLU A 227 19.55 0.01 -24.40
C GLU A 227 18.75 1.31 -24.46
N ALA A 228 18.10 1.60 -25.60
CA ALA A 228 17.23 2.76 -25.74
C ALA A 228 16.04 2.73 -24.75
N THR A 229 15.52 1.54 -24.43
CA THR A 229 14.46 1.39 -23.44
C THR A 229 14.99 1.58 -22.02
N LEU A 230 16.16 1.03 -21.69
CA LEU A 230 16.79 1.20 -20.39
C LEU A 230 17.15 2.66 -20.11
N LYS A 231 17.59 3.41 -21.14
CA LYS A 231 17.85 4.86 -21.01
C LYS A 231 16.61 5.66 -20.60
N LYS A 232 15.41 5.26 -21.06
CA LYS A 232 14.15 5.88 -20.62
C LYS A 232 13.87 5.65 -19.13
N LEU A 233 14.54 4.68 -18.52
CA LEU A 233 14.41 4.32 -17.12
C LEU A 233 15.53 4.89 -16.22
N ASP A 234 16.52 5.57 -16.79
CA ASP A 234 17.59 6.20 -16.01
C ASP A 234 17.06 7.15 -14.91
N PRO A 235 16.00 7.96 -15.12
CA PRO A 235 15.42 8.77 -14.05
C PRO A 235 14.98 7.97 -12.80
N TYR A 236 14.59 6.70 -12.97
CA TYR A 236 14.19 5.84 -11.86
C TYR A 236 15.40 5.23 -11.17
N ARG A 237 16.45 4.90 -11.93
CA ARG A 237 17.74 4.43 -11.38
C ARG A 237 18.38 5.53 -10.54
N ASP A 238 18.38 6.76 -11.05
CA ASP A 238 18.90 7.94 -10.34
C ASP A 238 18.11 8.22 -9.06
N ALA A 239 16.81 7.92 -9.06
CA ALA A 239 15.95 7.96 -7.87
C ALA A 239 16.14 6.76 -6.93
N GLY A 240 17.10 5.87 -7.19
CA GLY A 240 17.44 4.72 -6.34
C GLY A 240 16.54 3.49 -6.51
N ILE A 241 15.69 3.44 -7.55
CA ILE A 241 14.76 2.33 -7.77
C ILE A 241 15.48 1.20 -8.52
N PRO A 242 15.55 -0.03 -7.95
CA PRO A 242 16.15 -1.17 -8.63
C PRO A 242 15.42 -1.53 -9.92
N ILE A 243 16.20 -1.89 -10.94
CA ILE A 243 15.69 -2.34 -12.23
C ILE A 243 16.29 -3.70 -12.56
N ALA A 244 15.44 -4.68 -12.84
CA ALA A 244 15.83 -6.01 -13.30
C ALA A 244 15.43 -6.20 -14.76
N VAL A 245 16.35 -6.68 -15.59
CA VAL A 245 16.04 -7.03 -16.98
C VAL A 245 15.65 -8.50 -17.04
N CYS A 246 14.48 -8.78 -17.64
CA CYS A 246 13.90 -10.10 -17.66
C CYS A 246 13.45 -10.51 -19.08
N ALA A 247 13.42 -11.81 -19.31
CA ALA A 247 12.88 -12.39 -20.54
C ALA A 247 12.03 -13.64 -20.21
N ALA A 248 10.76 -13.45 -19.85
CA ALA A 248 9.86 -14.59 -19.63
C ALA A 248 9.08 -14.93 -20.91
N ALA A 249 9.58 -15.89 -21.69
CA ALA A 249 8.86 -16.49 -22.80
C ALA A 249 8.04 -17.72 -22.34
N PRO A 250 6.78 -17.92 -22.79
CA PRO A 250 6.01 -19.11 -22.44
C PRO A 250 6.70 -20.40 -22.93
N GLY A 251 6.92 -21.36 -22.04
CA GLY A 251 7.47 -22.69 -22.36
C GLY A 251 8.99 -22.79 -22.44
N ASP A 252 9.73 -21.77 -21.99
CA ASP A 252 11.19 -21.80 -21.86
C ASP A 252 11.58 -21.98 -20.38
N ASP A 253 12.18 -23.12 -20.03
CA ASP A 253 12.60 -23.50 -18.66
C ASP A 253 13.96 -22.88 -18.25
N SER A 254 14.53 -21.97 -19.05
CA SER A 254 15.83 -21.37 -18.75
C SER A 254 15.73 -20.37 -17.58
N SER A 255 16.22 -20.79 -16.41
CA SER A 255 16.29 -20.00 -15.17
C SER A 255 17.10 -18.71 -15.31
N SER A 256 18.08 -18.66 -16.24
CA SER A 256 18.99 -17.52 -16.46
C SER A 256 18.31 -16.19 -16.80
N ARG A 257 17.02 -16.20 -17.15
CA ARG A 257 16.29 -15.03 -17.65
C ARG A 257 15.61 -14.18 -16.56
N VAL A 258 15.70 -14.60 -15.29
CA VAL A 258 15.13 -13.88 -14.13
C VAL A 258 16.11 -13.80 -12.94
N ASP A 259 17.41 -14.03 -13.16
CA ASP A 259 18.42 -14.12 -12.11
C ASP A 259 18.58 -12.84 -11.28
N GLU A 260 18.59 -11.67 -11.94
CA GLU A 260 18.60 -10.37 -11.27
C GLU A 260 17.37 -10.20 -10.37
N LEU A 261 16.20 -10.59 -10.88
CA LEU A 261 14.95 -10.53 -10.14
C LEU A 261 14.96 -11.49 -8.95
N ARG A 262 15.48 -12.72 -9.10
CA ARG A 262 15.65 -13.68 -7.99
C ARG A 262 16.51 -13.11 -6.88
N THR A 263 17.63 -12.50 -7.25
CA THR A 263 18.57 -11.89 -6.30
C THR A 263 17.91 -10.77 -5.50
N LEU A 264 17.11 -9.92 -6.16
CA LEU A 264 16.42 -8.81 -5.49
C LEU A 264 15.24 -9.27 -4.61
N LEU A 265 14.65 -10.43 -4.91
CA LEU A 265 13.47 -10.99 -4.23
C LEU A 265 13.81 -11.99 -3.11
N ALA A 266 15.06 -12.45 -3.01
CA ALA A 266 15.52 -13.43 -2.03
C ALA A 266 14.99 -13.17 -0.60
N GLY A 267 14.24 -14.12 -0.03
CA GLY A 267 13.65 -14.03 1.31
C GLY A 267 12.46 -13.07 1.47
N LYS A 268 12.03 -12.37 0.42
CA LYS A 268 11.01 -11.32 0.48
C LYS A 268 9.62 -11.83 0.11
N THR A 269 8.62 -11.12 0.61
CA THR A 269 7.22 -11.19 0.17
C THR A 269 7.00 -10.16 -0.93
N CYS A 270 6.54 -10.60 -2.09
CA CYS A 270 6.33 -9.72 -3.23
C CYS A 270 4.96 -9.86 -3.89
N ALA A 271 4.58 -8.81 -4.60
CA ALA A 271 3.40 -8.78 -5.45
C ALA A 271 3.75 -8.18 -6.82
N PHE A 272 3.10 -8.66 -7.88
CA PHE A 272 3.33 -8.20 -9.25
C PHE A 272 2.25 -7.23 -9.72
N VAL A 273 2.65 -6.07 -10.25
CA VAL A 273 1.76 -5.10 -10.90
C VAL A 273 2.26 -4.72 -12.29
N GLY A 274 1.41 -4.05 -13.05
CA GLY A 274 1.72 -3.65 -14.42
C GLY A 274 0.54 -3.86 -15.37
N HIS A 275 0.64 -3.28 -16.55
CA HIS A 275 -0.41 -3.32 -17.57
C HIS A 275 -0.76 -4.76 -17.98
N SER A 276 -1.94 -4.98 -18.55
CA SER A 276 -2.27 -6.27 -19.17
C SER A 276 -1.30 -6.56 -20.32
N GLY A 277 -0.83 -7.80 -20.44
CA GLY A 277 0.05 -8.23 -21.55
C GLY A 277 1.55 -7.98 -21.38
N VAL A 278 2.00 -7.32 -20.31
CA VAL A 278 3.45 -7.12 -20.02
C VAL A 278 4.17 -8.39 -19.58
N GLY A 279 3.43 -9.46 -19.24
CA GLY A 279 4.00 -10.76 -18.86
C GLY A 279 4.17 -11.00 -17.36
N LYS A 280 3.32 -10.42 -16.49
CA LYS A 280 3.33 -10.66 -15.03
C LYS A 280 3.27 -12.15 -14.67
N SER A 281 2.25 -12.86 -15.18
CA SER A 281 2.08 -14.29 -14.92
C SER A 281 3.23 -15.11 -15.51
N SER A 282 3.74 -14.71 -16.68
CA SER A 282 4.91 -15.36 -17.29
C SER A 282 6.16 -15.20 -16.42
N LEU A 283 6.40 -14.02 -15.84
CA LEU A 283 7.51 -13.81 -14.90
C LEU A 283 7.34 -14.60 -13.61
N ALA A 284 6.14 -14.63 -13.04
CA ALA A 284 5.87 -15.44 -11.87
C ALA A 284 6.14 -16.92 -12.16
N ASN A 285 5.64 -17.46 -13.28
CA ASN A 285 5.92 -18.84 -13.68
C ASN A 285 7.40 -19.10 -14.03
N ALA A 286 8.16 -18.08 -14.44
CA ALA A 286 9.61 -18.20 -14.63
C ALA A 286 10.38 -18.25 -13.30
N LEU A 287 9.82 -17.68 -12.22
CA LEU A 287 10.36 -17.86 -10.86
C LEU A 287 10.06 -19.26 -10.32
N ASP A 288 8.91 -19.83 -10.65
CA ASP A 288 8.61 -21.22 -10.38
C ASP A 288 7.51 -21.74 -11.31
N ALA A 289 7.85 -22.74 -12.13
CA ALA A 289 6.94 -23.35 -13.09
C ALA A 289 5.75 -24.05 -12.41
N GLN A 290 5.89 -24.45 -11.13
CA GLN A 290 4.84 -25.14 -10.38
C GLN A 290 3.71 -24.20 -9.93
N LEU A 291 3.89 -22.88 -10.01
CA LEU A 291 2.82 -21.92 -9.68
C LEU A 291 1.60 -22.10 -10.59
N GLY A 292 1.80 -22.53 -11.83
CA GLY A 292 0.72 -22.83 -12.76
C GLY A 292 -0.24 -21.66 -13.02
N ILE A 293 0.21 -20.41 -12.86
CA ILE A 293 -0.64 -19.23 -13.04
C ILE A 293 -1.03 -19.16 -14.52
N GLU A 294 -2.33 -19.14 -14.82
CA GLU A 294 -2.83 -19.16 -16.20
C GLU A 294 -2.23 -18.01 -17.05
N THR A 295 -1.35 -18.36 -17.99
CA THR A 295 -0.81 -17.42 -18.99
C THR A 295 -1.76 -17.32 -20.18
N GLY A 296 -2.90 -16.65 -20.00
CA GLY A 296 -3.84 -16.40 -21.10
C GLY A 296 -3.34 -15.28 -22.02
N ALA A 297 -3.10 -15.59 -23.30
CA ALA A 297 -3.01 -14.60 -24.37
C ALA A 297 -4.23 -13.67 -24.28
N VAL A 298 -3.97 -12.35 -24.46
CA VAL A 298 -4.94 -11.24 -24.52
C VAL A 298 -6.36 -11.70 -24.28
N ARG A 299 -6.92 -11.44 -23.08
CA ARG A 299 -8.36 -11.53 -22.80
C ARG A 299 -9.10 -10.95 -24.01
N GLY A 300 -9.53 -11.85 -24.90
CA GLY A 300 -10.44 -11.54 -25.97
C GLY A 300 -11.66 -10.93 -25.32
N LEU A 301 -12.22 -9.92 -25.97
CA LEU A 301 -13.49 -9.32 -25.63
C LEU A 301 -14.60 -10.37 -25.66
N ASP A 302 -14.66 -11.25 -24.66
CA ASP A 302 -15.82 -12.11 -24.46
C ASP A 302 -16.80 -11.41 -23.53
N GLN A 303 -17.73 -10.78 -24.23
CA GLN A 303 -18.98 -10.27 -23.70
C GLN A 303 -19.75 -11.45 -23.09
N ARG A 304 -20.04 -11.33 -21.79
CA ARG A 304 -20.90 -12.17 -20.93
C ARG A 304 -20.15 -13.25 -20.14
N GLY A 305 -20.10 -13.06 -18.82
CA GLY A 305 -20.18 -14.18 -17.87
C GLY A 305 -18.99 -14.41 -16.93
N ARG A 306 -18.88 -13.56 -15.90
CA ARG A 306 -18.91 -14.02 -14.49
C ARG A 306 -18.07 -15.26 -14.11
N HIS A 307 -16.79 -15.30 -14.47
CA HIS A 307 -15.81 -16.15 -13.77
C HIS A 307 -14.55 -15.33 -13.50
N THR A 308 -14.52 -14.72 -12.31
CA THR A 308 -13.35 -14.04 -11.76
C THR A 308 -12.80 -14.97 -10.68
N THR A 309 -11.66 -15.61 -10.90
CA THR A 309 -10.91 -16.32 -9.85
C THR A 309 -10.64 -15.28 -8.76
N THR A 310 -11.37 -15.38 -7.64
CA THR A 310 -11.60 -14.27 -6.70
C THR A 310 -10.78 -14.38 -5.43
N ALA A 311 -9.99 -15.45 -5.28
CA ALA A 311 -9.15 -15.68 -4.12
C ALA A 311 -7.72 -15.22 -4.43
N SER A 312 -7.21 -14.30 -3.61
CA SER A 312 -5.79 -14.06 -3.50
C SER A 312 -5.16 -15.25 -2.76
N ALA A 313 -3.96 -15.64 -3.19
CA ALA A 313 -3.18 -16.72 -2.59
C ALA A 313 -1.71 -16.31 -2.53
N MET A 314 -1.01 -16.82 -1.51
CA MET A 314 0.44 -16.72 -1.39
C MET A 314 1.05 -18.04 -1.84
N HIS A 315 2.07 -17.92 -2.69
CA HIS A 315 2.88 -19.02 -3.17
C HIS A 315 4.28 -18.90 -2.60
N PHE A 316 4.89 -20.04 -2.30
CA PHE A 316 6.22 -20.14 -1.75
C PHE A 316 7.15 -20.72 -2.81
N ILE A 317 8.26 -20.05 -3.06
CA ILE A 317 9.24 -20.42 -4.07
C ILE A 317 10.59 -20.56 -3.38
N ASP A 318 11.17 -21.76 -3.46
CA ASP A 318 12.52 -21.98 -2.97
C ASP A 318 13.52 -21.31 -3.92
N ASN A 319 14.30 -20.38 -3.36
CA ASN A 319 15.29 -19.64 -4.13
C ASN A 319 16.66 -20.32 -4.02
N PRO A 320 17.35 -20.59 -5.15
CA PRO A 320 18.69 -21.17 -5.12
C PRO A 320 19.71 -20.30 -4.36
N ASP A 321 20.64 -20.94 -3.65
CA ASP A 321 21.67 -20.25 -2.85
C ASP A 321 22.52 -19.27 -3.66
N GLN A 322 22.76 -19.56 -4.95
CA GLN A 322 23.54 -18.65 -5.82
C GLN A 322 22.87 -17.28 -6.03
N PHE A 323 21.57 -17.15 -5.75
CA PHE A 323 20.80 -15.91 -5.84
C PHE A 323 20.47 -15.34 -4.46
N GLY A 324 21.25 -15.69 -3.44
CA GLY A 324 21.07 -15.24 -2.05
C GLY A 324 20.29 -16.19 -1.16
N GLY A 325 19.75 -17.29 -1.71
CA GLY A 325 18.92 -18.24 -0.96
C GLY A 325 17.62 -17.61 -0.46
N GLY A 326 16.96 -18.26 0.51
CA GLY A 326 15.78 -17.74 1.20
C GLY A 326 14.49 -17.80 0.38
N GLN A 327 13.41 -18.27 1.00
CA GLN A 327 12.14 -18.49 0.33
C GLN A 327 11.51 -17.17 -0.16
N ILE A 328 11.18 -17.10 -1.44
CA ILE A 328 10.43 -16.00 -2.05
C ILE A 328 8.95 -16.29 -1.85
N ARG A 329 8.19 -15.29 -1.41
CA ARG A 329 6.73 -15.40 -1.17
C ARG A 329 5.99 -14.52 -2.17
N VAL A 330 5.30 -15.12 -3.13
CA VAL A 330 4.56 -14.38 -4.17
C VAL A 330 3.09 -14.32 -3.81
N ILE A 331 2.54 -13.12 -3.63
CA ILE A 331 1.09 -12.93 -3.46
C ILE A 331 0.47 -12.70 -4.85
N ASP A 332 -0.30 -13.67 -5.33
CA ASP A 332 -1.11 -13.48 -6.52
C ASP A 332 -2.37 -12.68 -6.17
N THR A 333 -2.58 -11.61 -6.94
CA THR A 333 -3.72 -10.70 -6.76
C THR A 333 -4.54 -10.60 -8.06
N PRO A 334 -5.26 -11.68 -8.44
CA PRO A 334 -6.00 -11.71 -9.69
C PRO A 334 -6.97 -10.52 -9.82
N GLY A 335 -6.82 -9.75 -10.90
CA GLY A 335 -7.71 -8.64 -11.19
C GLY A 335 -7.41 -7.33 -10.47
N VAL A 336 -6.28 -7.22 -9.75
CA VAL A 336 -5.76 -5.92 -9.35
C VAL A 336 -5.08 -5.25 -10.53
N ARG A 337 -5.77 -4.27 -11.12
CA ARG A 337 -5.28 -3.51 -12.26
C ARG A 337 -4.56 -2.22 -11.82
N PHE A 338 -4.92 -1.70 -10.64
CA PHE A 338 -4.42 -0.43 -10.13
C PHE A 338 -4.57 -0.41 -8.59
N PHE A 339 -3.50 -0.06 -7.88
CA PHE A 339 -3.57 0.35 -6.48
C PHE A 339 -3.91 1.85 -6.46
N GLY A 340 -4.93 2.23 -5.70
CA GLY A 340 -5.48 3.58 -5.77
C GLY A 340 -4.60 4.60 -5.05
N LEU A 341 -4.60 5.84 -5.54
CA LEU A 341 -4.12 7.02 -4.78
C LEU A 341 -5.26 7.65 -3.95
N ALA A 342 -6.35 6.91 -3.73
CA ALA A 342 -7.59 7.46 -3.19
C ALA A 342 -7.44 8.08 -1.80
N ASP A 343 -6.52 7.54 -1.00
CA ASP A 343 -6.25 7.98 0.36
C ASP A 343 -5.05 8.92 0.47
N VAL A 344 -4.33 9.17 -0.64
CA VAL A 344 -3.20 10.10 -0.68
C VAL A 344 -3.74 11.53 -0.73
N SER A 345 -3.44 12.35 0.27
CA SER A 345 -3.75 13.78 0.19
C SER A 345 -2.73 14.53 -0.69
N PRO A 346 -3.11 15.68 -1.29
CA PRO A 346 -2.18 16.53 -2.03
C PRO A 346 -0.92 16.90 -1.23
N ASP A 347 -1.05 17.10 0.08
CA ASP A 347 0.07 17.48 0.96
C ASP A 347 1.01 16.31 1.25
N GLU A 348 0.52 15.07 1.14
CA GLU A 348 1.31 13.86 1.34
C GLU A 348 2.11 13.48 0.08
N LEU A 349 1.59 13.80 -1.11
CA LEU A 349 2.20 13.41 -2.38
C LEU A 349 3.67 13.82 -2.51
N ARG A 350 4.07 14.99 -1.96
CA ARG A 350 5.46 15.47 -2.03
C ARG A 350 6.48 14.56 -1.35
N TRP A 351 6.04 13.71 -0.42
CA TRP A 351 6.88 12.75 0.29
C TRP A 351 6.98 11.41 -0.43
N LEU A 352 6.21 11.21 -1.50
CA LEU A 352 6.12 9.94 -2.23
C LEU A 352 7.01 9.89 -3.49
N PHE A 353 7.88 10.90 -3.64
CA PHE A 353 8.91 10.97 -4.67
C PHE A 353 10.27 10.95 -3.97
N PRO A 354 10.96 9.80 -3.92
CA PRO A 354 12.20 9.65 -3.16
C PRO A 354 13.27 10.65 -3.57
N GLU A 355 13.32 11.02 -4.85
CA GLU A 355 14.29 12.00 -5.37
C GLU A 355 14.08 13.44 -4.85
N PHE A 356 12.95 13.73 -4.19
CA PHE A 356 12.71 15.05 -3.59
C PHE A 356 13.31 15.17 -2.19
N GLU A 357 13.46 14.06 -1.47
CA GLU A 357 13.88 14.00 -0.06
C GLU A 357 15.17 14.79 0.24
N PRO A 358 16.21 14.78 -0.61
CA PRO A 358 17.42 15.57 -0.37
C PRO A 358 17.19 17.09 -0.40
N PHE A 359 16.11 17.56 -1.04
CA PHE A 359 15.89 18.98 -1.34
C PHE A 359 14.75 19.61 -0.54
N VAL A 360 13.77 18.83 -0.07
CA VAL A 360 12.58 19.35 0.63
C VAL A 360 12.92 20.22 1.84
N HIS A 361 14.00 19.91 2.57
CA HIS A 361 14.45 20.67 3.74
C HIS A 361 15.14 21.99 3.40
N SER A 362 15.52 22.19 2.13
CA SER A 362 16.15 23.42 1.64
C SER A 362 15.14 24.39 1.03
N CYS A 363 13.85 24.04 1.00
CA CYS A 363 12.80 24.95 0.55
C CYS A 363 12.67 26.16 1.49
N LYS A 364 12.44 27.35 0.91
CA LYS A 364 12.19 28.59 1.67
C LYS A 364 10.99 28.50 2.61
N PHE A 365 9.99 27.68 2.26
CA PHE A 365 8.75 27.50 3.00
C PHE A 365 8.66 26.06 3.55
N ASN A 366 8.26 25.91 4.81
CA ASN A 366 8.15 24.61 5.48
C ASN A 366 7.00 23.74 4.93
N ASP A 367 5.98 24.38 4.35
CA ASP A 367 4.80 23.76 3.78
C ASP A 367 4.81 23.81 2.24
N CYS A 368 5.98 23.99 1.61
CA CYS A 368 6.14 24.05 0.17
C CYS A 368 5.48 22.87 -0.56
N SER A 369 4.57 23.16 -1.48
CA SER A 369 3.93 22.20 -2.39
C SER A 369 4.74 21.94 -3.66
N HIS A 370 5.93 22.53 -3.75
CA HIS A 370 6.86 22.40 -4.87
C HIS A 370 6.23 22.73 -6.24
N GLU A 371 5.31 23.69 -6.32
CA GLU A 371 4.60 24.00 -7.56
C GLU A 371 4.80 25.47 -7.95
N HIS A 372 4.31 26.38 -7.12
CA HIS A 372 4.20 27.81 -7.41
C HIS A 372 5.09 28.66 -6.49
N GLU A 373 5.66 28.07 -5.44
CA GLU A 373 6.40 28.77 -4.40
C GLU A 373 7.74 29.32 -4.92
N PRO A 374 8.10 30.58 -4.59
CA PRO A 374 9.41 31.12 -4.89
C PRO A 374 10.48 30.57 -3.92
N GLY A 375 11.69 30.26 -4.42
CA GLY A 375 12.76 29.67 -3.61
C GLY A 375 12.46 28.22 -3.21
N CYS A 376 11.84 27.46 -4.12
CA CYS A 376 11.61 26.04 -3.95
C CYS A 376 12.86 25.27 -4.41
N ALA A 377 13.57 24.65 -3.47
CA ALA A 377 14.78 23.87 -3.76
C ALA A 377 14.53 22.69 -4.71
N VAL A 378 13.35 22.05 -4.65
CA VAL A 378 12.96 21.00 -5.61
C VAL A 378 12.89 21.55 -7.04
N LYS A 379 12.28 22.73 -7.24
CA LYS A 379 12.21 23.36 -8.56
C LYS A 379 13.60 23.76 -9.08
N GLU A 380 14.43 24.32 -8.21
CA GLU A 380 15.82 24.65 -8.54
C GLU A 380 16.62 23.39 -8.92
N ALA A 381 16.43 22.27 -8.22
CA ALA A 381 17.06 20.99 -8.55
C ALA A 381 16.58 20.44 -9.90
N VAL A 382 15.29 20.63 -10.26
CA VAL A 382 14.79 20.32 -11.62
C VAL A 382 15.46 21.20 -12.67
N GLU A 383 15.61 22.50 -12.42
CA GLU A 383 16.29 23.44 -13.33
C GLU A 383 17.78 23.09 -13.52
N ARG A 384 18.44 22.55 -12.48
CA ARG A 384 19.83 22.07 -12.54
C ARG A 384 19.98 20.66 -13.14
N GLY A 385 18.87 19.96 -13.41
CA GLY A 385 18.88 18.59 -13.94
C GLY A 385 19.20 17.51 -12.90
N GLU A 386 19.20 17.85 -11.61
CA GLU A 386 19.37 16.90 -10.50
C GLU A 386 18.10 16.09 -10.25
N ILE A 387 16.94 16.65 -10.62
CA ILE A 387 15.65 15.95 -10.65
C ILE A 387 15.16 15.92 -12.09
N SER A 388 14.73 14.76 -12.56
CA SER A 388 14.16 14.61 -13.90
C SER A 388 12.91 15.48 -14.08
N SER A 389 12.91 16.33 -15.11
CA SER A 389 11.76 17.15 -15.49
C SER A 389 10.52 16.32 -15.81
N ALA A 390 10.70 15.13 -16.39
CA ALA A 390 9.60 14.21 -16.68
C ALA A 390 8.93 13.67 -15.40
N ARG A 391 9.73 13.36 -14.37
CA ARG A 391 9.24 12.90 -13.06
C ARG A 391 8.51 14.02 -12.32
N TYR A 392 9.09 15.22 -12.31
CA TYR A 392 8.47 16.42 -11.75
C TYR A 392 7.15 16.79 -12.46
N ASP A 393 7.09 16.67 -13.78
CA ASP A 393 5.84 16.85 -14.55
C ASP A 393 4.76 15.85 -14.13
N THR A 394 5.12 14.58 -13.87
CA THR A 394 4.17 13.61 -13.35
C THR A 394 3.70 14.00 -11.94
N TYR A 395 4.61 14.44 -11.07
CA TYR A 395 4.26 14.95 -9.74
C TYR A 395 3.18 16.04 -9.82
N LEU A 396 3.39 17.08 -10.63
CA LEU A 396 2.42 18.17 -10.78
C LEU A 396 1.05 17.69 -11.31
N ARG A 397 1.04 16.72 -12.24
CA ARG A 397 -0.20 16.14 -12.76
C ARG A 397 -0.96 15.35 -11.70
N LEU A 398 -0.25 14.54 -10.92
CA LEU A 398 -0.86 13.79 -9.81
C LEU A 398 -1.39 14.75 -8.74
N LEU A 399 -0.66 15.83 -8.45
CA LEU A 399 -1.08 16.85 -7.50
C LEU A 399 -2.41 17.49 -7.91
N GLU A 400 -2.54 17.86 -9.19
CA GLU A 400 -3.80 18.40 -9.73
C GLU A 400 -4.92 17.35 -9.74
N GLU A 401 -4.62 16.09 -10.07
CA GLU A 401 -5.60 15.00 -10.04
C GLU A 401 -6.17 14.79 -8.63
N LEU A 402 -5.31 14.79 -7.60
CA LEU A 402 -5.72 14.66 -6.20
C LEU A 402 -6.57 15.86 -5.74
N ARG A 403 -6.21 17.08 -6.14
CA ARG A 403 -6.99 18.29 -5.82
C ARG A 403 -8.36 18.31 -6.48
N THR A 404 -8.47 17.77 -7.69
CA THR A 404 -9.71 17.73 -8.48
C THR A 404 -10.55 16.47 -8.25
N GLY A 405 -10.07 15.54 -7.44
CA GLY A 405 -10.74 14.27 -7.15
C GLY A 405 -10.86 13.36 -8.37
N GLY A 406 -9.84 13.35 -9.24
CA GLY A 406 -9.81 12.51 -10.43
C GLY A 406 -10.70 12.95 -11.60
N LYS A 407 -11.24 14.18 -11.56
CA LYS A 407 -11.94 14.78 -12.71
C LYS A 407 -10.93 15.52 -13.58
N PRO A 408 -10.53 15.00 -14.75
CA PRO A 408 -9.58 15.70 -15.61
C PRO A 408 -10.18 17.04 -16.04
N LYS A 409 -9.52 18.15 -15.67
CA LYS A 409 -9.62 19.38 -16.46
C LYS A 409 -8.69 19.21 -17.66
N ASP A 410 -9.18 19.56 -18.83
CA ASP A 410 -8.40 19.53 -20.06
C ASP A 410 -7.16 20.45 -19.90
N VAL A 411 -5.99 19.85 -19.65
CA VAL A 411 -4.73 20.57 -19.37
C VAL A 411 -4.10 21.12 -20.67
N SER A 412 -4.73 20.86 -21.82
CA SER A 412 -4.27 21.31 -23.14
C SER A 412 -4.26 22.83 -23.30
N GLU A 413 -4.93 23.60 -22.43
CA GLU A 413 -4.96 25.07 -22.50
C GLU A 413 -3.85 25.78 -21.70
N ARG A 414 -3.14 25.11 -20.78
CA ARG A 414 -2.10 25.77 -19.94
C ARG A 414 -0.67 25.63 -20.46
N ILE A 415 -0.45 24.82 -21.50
CA ILE A 415 0.86 24.63 -22.14
C ILE A 415 0.77 25.06 -23.62
N ARG A 416 0.44 26.34 -23.85
CA ARG A 416 0.90 27.04 -25.06
C ARG A 416 2.05 27.96 -24.63
N PRO A 417 3.27 27.78 -25.14
CA PRO A 417 4.28 28.81 -24.97
C PRO A 417 3.80 30.07 -25.69
N LYS A 418 3.94 31.22 -25.02
CA LYS A 418 4.01 32.52 -25.70
C LYS A 418 5.23 32.50 -26.62
N LEU A 419 5.02 32.09 -27.86
CA LEU A 419 5.92 32.27 -29.00
C LEU A 419 5.22 33.17 -30.04
N GLU A 420 4.59 34.23 -29.55
CA GLU A 420 4.11 35.38 -30.30
C GLU A 420 4.61 36.60 -29.55
N ASP A 421 5.91 36.86 -29.68
CA ASP A 421 6.57 38.13 -29.35
C ASP A 421 8.07 37.94 -29.63
N LEU A 422 8.43 37.85 -30.91
CA LEU A 422 9.74 38.19 -31.48
C LEU A 422 9.57 38.17 -33.00
N ASP A 423 9.08 39.30 -33.53
CA ASP A 423 9.38 39.72 -34.89
C ASP A 423 10.91 39.86 -35.02
N LEU A 424 11.54 38.99 -35.83
CA LEU A 424 12.63 39.25 -36.80
C LEU A 424 13.26 37.95 -37.30
#